data_AF-A0A831Y0T0-F1
#
_entry.id   AF-A0A831Y0T0-F1
#
_cell.length_a   1.000
_cell.length_b   1.000
_cell.length_c   1.000
_cell.angle_alpha   90.00
_cell.angle_beta   90.00
_cell.angle_gamma   90.00
#
_symmetry.space_group_name_H-M   'P 1'
#
loop_
_entity.id
_entity.type
_entity.pdbx_description
1 polymer ?
#
loop_
_entity_poly.entity_id
_entity_poly.type
_entity_poly.pdbx_seq_one_letter_code
_entity_poly.pdbx_strand_id
1 'polypeptide(L)' 'QITGRVDRGVVFIPFHYREAAANLLTNDALDPVCKIPEAKVCSVRLEKVSEGVTMAEFDQ' A
#
# COMPACT_ATOMS: atom_id res chain seq x y z
N GLN A 1 1.35 -11.01 5.69
CA GLN A 1 0.84 -12.10 6.55
C GLN A 1 -0.47 -12.63 5.95
N ILE A 2 -0.65 -13.94 5.80
CA ILE A 2 -1.91 -14.51 5.29
C ILE A 2 -2.85 -14.78 6.48
N THR A 3 -4.07 -14.26 6.42
CA THR A 3 -5.11 -14.46 7.45
C THR A 3 -6.49 -14.49 6.79
N GLY A 4 -7.52 -14.97 7.50
CA GLY A 4 -8.92 -14.90 7.05
C GLY A 4 -9.66 -13.61 7.45
N ARG A 5 -8.95 -12.55 7.88
CA ARG A 5 -9.56 -11.30 8.38
C ARG A 5 -9.95 -10.31 7.28
N VAL A 6 -9.38 -10.46 6.09
CA VAL A 6 -9.59 -9.59 4.94
C VAL A 6 -10.24 -10.38 3.81
N ASP A 7 -11.08 -9.72 3.03
CA ASP A 7 -11.74 -10.33 1.89
C ASP A 7 -10.76 -10.69 0.78
N ARG A 8 -11.12 -11.67 -0.04
CA ARG A 8 -10.31 -12.07 -1.21
C ARG A 8 -10.19 -10.88 -2.16
N GLY A 9 -8.94 -10.57 -2.54
CA GLY A 9 -8.63 -9.44 -3.43
C GLY A 9 -8.38 -8.12 -2.69
N VAL A 10 -8.53 -8.10 -1.37
CA VAL A 10 -8.22 -6.94 -0.53
C VAL A 10 -6.93 -7.19 0.24
N VAL A 11 -6.10 -6.16 0.35
CA VAL A 11 -4.92 -6.17 1.22
C VAL A 11 -5.07 -5.12 2.31
N PHE A 12 -4.49 -5.41 3.46
CA PHE A 12 -4.38 -4.45 4.56
C PHE A 12 -2.91 -4.16 4.82
N ILE A 13 -2.56 -2.87 4.85
CA ILE A 13 -1.22 -2.38 5.14
C ILE A 13 -1.32 -1.35 6.28
N PRO A 14 -0.60 -1.54 7.40
CA PRO A 14 -0.57 -0.55 8.47
C PRO A 14 0.29 0.67 8.12
N PHE A 15 -0.01 1.83 8.69
CA PHE A 15 0.66 3.11 8.36
C PHE A 15 1.64 3.62 9.43
N HIS A 16 1.94 2.84 10.48
CA HIS A 16 2.78 3.29 11.60
C HIS A 16 4.29 3.02 11.41
N TYR A 17 4.69 2.33 10.36
CA TYR A 17 6.10 2.04 10.05
C TYR A 17 6.67 3.05 9.05
N ARG A 18 7.77 3.72 9.42
CA ARG A 18 8.40 4.73 8.56
C ARG A 18 9.14 4.08 7.38
N GLU A 19 9.79 2.95 7.65
CA GLU A 19 10.55 2.14 6.70
C GLU A 19 9.68 1.47 5.63
N ALA A 20 8.37 1.35 5.89
CA ALA A 20 7.39 0.75 5.00
C ALA A 20 6.12 1.63 4.96
N ALA A 21 6.30 2.91 4.63
CA ALA A 21 5.23 3.90 4.65
C ALA A 21 4.16 3.61 3.58
N ALA A 22 2.99 3.13 4.02
CA ALA A 22 1.86 2.81 3.15
C ALA A 22 1.39 4.00 2.27
N ASN A 23 1.57 5.23 2.77
CA ASN A 23 1.19 6.45 2.05
C ASN A 23 2.03 6.70 0.77
N LEU A 24 3.16 6.02 0.59
CA LEU A 24 3.89 6.05 -0.69
C LEU A 24 3.13 5.35 -1.81
N LEU A 25 2.23 4.42 -1.47
CA LEU A 25 1.41 3.69 -2.44
C LEU A 25 0.07 4.39 -2.70
N THR A 26 -0.42 5.25 -1.79
CA THR A 26 -1.74 5.88 -1.92
C THR A 26 -1.77 6.90 -3.05
N ASN A 27 -2.94 7.11 -3.64
CA ASN A 27 -3.14 8.10 -4.70
C ASN A 27 -3.27 9.53 -4.15
N ASP A 28 -3.20 10.52 -5.04
CA ASP A 28 -3.36 11.94 -4.75
C ASP A 28 -4.83 12.42 -4.82
N ALA A 29 -5.79 11.49 -4.87
CA ALA A 29 -7.20 11.84 -4.92
C ALA A 29 -7.64 12.46 -3.59
N LEU A 30 -8.33 13.59 -3.70
CA LEU A 30 -8.89 14.33 -2.58
C LEU A 30 -10.41 14.41 -2.72
N ASP A 31 -11.10 14.32 -1.59
CA ASP A 31 -12.53 14.60 -1.54
C ASP A 31 -12.81 16.04 -2.07
N PRO A 32 -13.78 16.22 -2.98
CA PRO A 32 -14.00 17.52 -3.62
C PRO A 32 -14.46 18.60 -2.65
N VAL A 33 -15.14 18.24 -1.56
CA VAL A 33 -15.75 19.17 -0.59
C VAL A 33 -14.78 19.48 0.54
N CYS A 34 -14.26 18.45 1.20
CA CYS A 34 -13.49 18.59 2.45
C CYS A 34 -11.98 18.38 2.29
N LYS A 35 -11.50 18.03 1.09
CA LYS A 35 -10.07 17.87 0.74
C LYS A 35 -9.32 16.82 1.57
N ILE A 36 -10.03 15.81 2.06
CA ILE A 36 -9.44 14.67 2.77
C ILE A 36 -8.89 13.67 1.73
N PRO A 37 -7.69 13.10 1.93
CA PRO A 37 -7.11 12.14 1.01
C PRO A 37 -7.78 10.76 1.06
N GLU A 38 -7.77 10.07 -0.08
CA GLU A 38 -8.27 8.70 -0.22
C GLU A 38 -7.27 7.67 0.34
N ALA A 39 -7.11 7.63 1.66
CA ALA A 39 -6.14 6.72 2.30
C ALA A 39 -6.62 5.25 2.45
N LYS A 40 -7.89 4.96 2.12
CA LYS A 40 -8.51 3.64 2.36
C LYS A 40 -8.70 2.80 1.10
N VAL A 41 -8.44 3.38 -0.08
CA VAL A 41 -8.61 2.71 -1.37
C VAL A 41 -7.38 3.03 -2.21
N CYS A 42 -6.69 2.00 -2.68
CA CYS A 42 -5.63 2.13 -3.66
C CYS A 42 -5.42 0.81 -4.39
N SER A 43 -5.22 0.87 -5.70
CA SER A 43 -4.84 -0.28 -6.52
C SER A 43 -3.37 -0.61 -6.31
N VAL A 44 -3.09 -1.86 -5.96
CA VAL A 44 -1.71 -2.34 -5.75
C VAL A 44 -1.47 -3.64 -6.51
N ARG A 45 -0.20 -3.88 -6.85
CA ARG A 45 0.26 -5.15 -7.42
C ARG A 45 1.08 -5.89 -6.38
N LEU A 46 0.71 -7.14 -6.12
CA LEU A 46 1.46 -8.02 -5.22
C LEU A 46 2.48 -8.82 -6.02
N GLU A 47 3.71 -8.86 -5.53
CA GLU A 47 4.78 -9.68 -6.06
C GLU A 47 5.41 -10.53 -4.96
N LYS A 48 5.88 -11.72 -5.33
CA LYS A 48 6.71 -12.52 -4.43
C LYS A 48 8.12 -11.94 -4.44
N VAL A 49 8.68 -11.74 -3.26
CA VAL A 49 10.10 -11.39 -3.12
C VAL A 49 10.94 -12.58 -3.57
N SER A 50 11.80 -12.39 -4.58
CA SER A 50 12.84 -13.35 -4.94
C SER A 50 14.03 -13.23 -3.98
N GLU A 51 14.77 -14.33 -3.79
CA GLU A 51 16.03 -14.27 -3.04
C GLU A 51 17.00 -13.32 -3.76
N GLY A 52 17.24 -12.14 -3.17
CA GLY A 52 18.18 -11.14 -3.70
C GLY A 52 17.61 -9.72 -3.91
N VAL A 53 16.30 -9.49 -3.75
CA VAL A 53 15.73 -8.15 -3.93
C VAL A 53 16.26 -7.20 -2.86
N THR A 54 16.97 -6.16 -3.29
CA THR A 54 17.39 -5.06 -2.42
C THR A 54 16.38 -3.92 -2.52
N MET A 55 16.13 -3.20 -1.42
CA MET A 55 15.16 -2.09 -1.37
C MET A 55 15.41 -0.98 -2.42
N ALA A 56 16.57 -0.97 -3.07
CA ALA A 56 16.95 -0.02 -4.12
C ALA A 56 16.30 -0.28 -5.49
N GLU A 57 15.67 -1.44 -5.71
CA GLU A 57 15.12 -1.82 -7.03
C GLU A 57 13.67 -1.36 -7.27
N PHE A 58 13.00 -0.79 -6.26
CA PHE A 58 11.58 -0.41 -6.31
C PHE A 58 11.30 1.00 -6.84
N ASP A 59 12.31 1.73 -7.33
CA ASP A 59 12.18 3.11 -7.83
C ASP A 59 11.96 3.18 -9.37
N GLN A 60 11.19 2.24 -9.93
CA GLN A 60 10.77 2.22 -11.33
C GLN A 60 9.25 2.24 -11.48
#